data_AF-A0A957DRL1-F1
#
_entry.id   AF-A0A957DRL1-F1
#
_cell.length_a   1.000
_cell.length_b   1.000
_cell.length_c   1.000
_cell.angle_alpha   90.00
_cell.angle_beta   90.00
_cell.angle_gamma   90.00
#
_symmetry.space_group_name_H-M   'P 1'
#
loop_
_entity.id
_entity.type
_entity.pdbx_description
1 polymer ?
#
loop_
_entity_poly.entity_id
_entity_poly.type
_entity_poly.pdbx_seq_one_letter_code
_entity_poly.pdbx_strand_id
1 'polypeptide(L)'
;MGEAYPELKLREEHVLRTLTQEEKKFARTLESALIQLHQVMTELNEQGEKEISGEVAFDLYATHGLPLEITRDVVQERGFTVDEKGYNAAREAHAIASGKGAFGEYSGDTGVYGRLLTNLQTSGQLEDGVEYDPYMGAETESEIVGLIRDGELVESVKVGEKVEMVTAVSNFYVESGGEVSDTGQILGLDGGAVFRVEDTRKPLNGLVVQVGQVVQGEFSLNQPVRLQVDNTRRSDIRRNHTATHILHQELRDRLGTHVTQAGSLVAPDRLRFDFTHDHGVDNGTLAEIEEKINGAILANYPVEIEYMGQKEAIGQGAMALFGEKYGEIVRTVQIGYDGERPYSFELCGGLHVAETNDIGLFRFTSEGAVSAGVRRVEAVTGRAARQLIAERLNLLDRLAGQLNVPVSELESRVEALQAEQKAAQKRVEQMQQKLAAFQFDSILAQTTEVKGVKLLTAQVDGVDVDGLRQMADRFRDNVGSGTAVLATVNNDKPIFIVAVTKDLIPRGIKAGDIVRDVAKVVGGGGGGRPDMAQAGGKDAAKLPEALALVPSLIEKALK
;
A
#
# COMPACT_ATOMS: atom_id res chain seq x y z
N MET A 1 20.53 -8.39 -37.77
CA MET A 1 19.25 -9.11 -37.58
C MET A 1 18.03 -8.36 -38.12
N GLY A 2 18.06 -7.02 -38.24
CA GLY A 2 16.87 -6.24 -38.63
C GLY A 2 16.30 -6.44 -40.03
N GLU A 3 16.96 -7.19 -40.93
CA GLU A 3 16.36 -7.61 -42.22
C GLU A 3 15.46 -8.85 -42.07
N ALA A 4 15.74 -9.72 -41.10
CA ALA A 4 14.94 -10.91 -40.81
C ALA A 4 13.88 -10.64 -39.72
N TYR A 5 14.07 -9.59 -38.92
CA TYR A 5 13.21 -9.19 -37.80
C TYR A 5 12.96 -7.66 -37.86
N PRO A 6 12.06 -7.19 -38.75
CA PRO A 6 11.80 -5.78 -38.98
C PRO A 6 11.33 -5.02 -37.73
N GLU A 7 10.69 -5.71 -36.78
CA GLU A 7 10.25 -5.18 -35.49
C GLU A 7 11.40 -4.65 -34.62
N LEU A 8 12.63 -5.19 -34.79
CA LEU A 8 13.81 -4.68 -34.09
C LEU A 8 14.24 -3.30 -34.60
N LYS A 9 14.09 -3.04 -35.91
CA LYS A 9 14.30 -1.70 -36.48
C LYS A 9 13.19 -0.75 -36.04
N LEU A 10 11.95 -1.21 -36.03
CA LEU A 10 10.80 -0.39 -35.64
C LEU A 10 10.86 0.06 -34.17
N ARG A 11 11.54 -0.73 -33.31
CA ARG A 11 11.67 -0.48 -31.86
C ARG A 11 13.10 -0.10 -31.44
N GLU A 12 13.99 0.23 -32.37
CA GLU A 12 15.42 0.45 -32.10
C GLU A 12 15.67 1.50 -31.00
N GLU A 13 15.02 2.65 -31.10
CA GLU A 13 15.14 3.74 -30.12
C GLU A 13 14.69 3.30 -28.72
N HIS A 14 13.57 2.55 -28.65
CA HIS A 14 13.08 2.00 -27.40
C HIS A 14 14.05 0.98 -26.81
N VAL A 15 14.60 0.07 -27.62
CA VAL A 15 15.58 -0.94 -27.19
C VAL A 15 16.83 -0.27 -26.62
N LEU A 16 17.39 0.71 -27.34
CA LEU A 16 18.58 1.43 -26.89
C LEU A 16 18.34 2.22 -25.61
N ARG A 17 17.18 2.87 -25.48
CA ARG A 17 16.78 3.58 -24.26
C ARG A 17 16.64 2.62 -23.08
N THR A 18 15.96 1.49 -23.26
CA THR A 18 15.79 0.46 -22.22
C THR A 18 17.14 -0.11 -21.80
N LEU A 19 18.02 -0.46 -22.74
CA LEU A 19 19.38 -0.92 -22.44
C LEU A 19 20.16 0.12 -21.60
N THR A 20 20.12 1.38 -22.01
CA THR A 20 20.81 2.47 -21.28
C THR A 20 20.26 2.65 -19.86
N GLN A 21 18.94 2.52 -19.69
CA GLN A 21 18.29 2.63 -18.38
C GLN A 21 18.64 1.42 -17.50
N GLU A 22 18.61 0.20 -18.03
CA GLU A 22 18.97 -1.01 -17.31
C GLU A 22 20.45 -1.01 -16.91
N GLU A 23 21.36 -0.54 -17.79
CA GLU A 23 22.78 -0.37 -17.45
C GLU A 23 22.97 0.60 -16.27
N LYS A 24 22.27 1.75 -16.28
CA LYS A 24 22.31 2.72 -15.17
C LYS A 24 21.74 2.16 -13.88
N LYS A 25 20.65 1.39 -13.94
CA LYS A 25 20.06 0.72 -12.77
C LYS A 25 20.97 -0.36 -12.22
N PHE A 26 21.55 -1.18 -13.09
CA PHE A 26 22.50 -2.22 -12.73
C PHE A 26 23.72 -1.61 -12.03
N ALA A 27 24.29 -0.53 -12.59
CA ALA A 27 25.41 0.16 -11.97
C ALA A 27 25.10 0.68 -10.56
N ARG A 28 23.92 1.29 -10.35
CA ARG A 28 23.47 1.77 -9.02
C ARG A 28 23.22 0.63 -8.03
N THR A 29 22.59 -0.45 -8.52
CA THR A 29 22.30 -1.65 -7.70
C THR A 29 23.60 -2.30 -7.26
N LEU A 30 24.54 -2.46 -8.20
CA LEU A 30 25.87 -2.99 -7.94
C LEU A 30 26.65 -2.14 -6.93
N GLU A 31 26.63 -0.81 -7.08
CA GLU A 31 27.28 0.11 -6.12
C GLU A 31 26.71 -0.05 -4.71
N SER A 32 25.38 -0.07 -4.58
CA SER A 32 24.72 -0.29 -3.27
C SER A 32 25.02 -1.67 -2.69
N ALA A 33 25.04 -2.71 -3.51
CA ALA A 33 25.27 -4.07 -3.05
C ALA A 33 26.73 -4.30 -2.64
N LEU A 34 27.68 -3.64 -3.31
CA LEU A 34 29.08 -3.64 -2.88
C LEU A 34 29.25 -2.95 -1.52
N ILE A 35 28.52 -1.87 -1.23
CA ILE A 35 28.54 -1.25 0.11
C ILE A 35 28.08 -2.24 1.18
N GLN A 36 27.01 -3.00 0.92
CA GLN A 36 26.53 -4.04 1.85
C GLN A 36 27.54 -5.18 2.03
N LEU A 37 28.15 -5.65 0.93
CA LEU A 37 29.21 -6.66 1.01
C LEU A 37 30.39 -6.17 1.86
N HIS A 38 30.81 -4.91 1.68
CA HIS A 38 31.85 -4.30 2.50
C HIS A 38 31.50 -4.26 3.99
N GLN A 39 30.24 -3.96 4.34
CA GLN A 39 29.77 -3.96 5.72
C GLN A 39 29.85 -5.37 6.33
N VAL A 40 29.35 -6.39 5.63
CA VAL A 40 29.45 -7.81 6.04
C VAL A 40 30.90 -8.22 6.28
N MET A 41 31.81 -7.82 5.39
CA MET A 41 33.24 -8.13 5.54
C MET A 41 33.86 -7.44 6.76
N THR A 42 33.47 -6.20 7.07
CA THR A 42 33.95 -5.49 8.27
C THR A 42 33.49 -6.21 9.54
N GLU A 43 32.21 -6.60 9.61
CA GLU A 43 31.64 -7.29 10.77
C GLU A 43 32.30 -8.65 11.02
N LEU A 44 32.51 -9.44 9.96
CA LEU A 44 33.24 -10.71 10.06
C LEU A 44 34.68 -10.51 10.55
N ASN A 45 35.35 -9.45 10.08
CA ASN A 45 36.71 -9.15 10.50
C ASN A 45 36.79 -8.76 11.99
N GLU A 46 35.79 -8.04 12.51
CA GLU A 46 35.68 -7.73 13.95
C GLU A 46 35.45 -8.98 14.80
N GLN A 47 34.76 -9.98 14.25
CA GLN A 47 34.47 -11.26 14.89
C GLN A 47 35.62 -12.29 14.73
N GLY A 48 36.63 -11.98 13.92
CA GLY A 48 37.75 -12.89 13.62
C GLY A 48 37.41 -14.00 12.63
N GLU A 49 36.31 -13.85 11.90
CA GLU A 49 35.82 -14.79 10.89
C GLU A 49 36.25 -14.36 9.48
N LYS A 50 36.35 -15.34 8.57
CA LYS A 50 36.79 -15.12 7.18
C LYS A 50 35.87 -15.73 6.13
N GLU A 51 34.81 -16.40 6.55
CA GLU A 51 33.86 -17.05 5.65
C GLU A 51 32.50 -16.34 5.73
N ILE A 52 31.99 -15.89 4.59
CA ILE A 52 30.62 -15.39 4.46
C ILE A 52 29.70 -16.60 4.38
N SER A 53 28.71 -16.66 5.27
CA SER A 53 27.74 -17.75 5.27
C SER A 53 26.89 -17.75 4.00
N GLY A 54 26.42 -18.93 3.60
CA GLY A 54 25.61 -19.10 2.41
C GLY A 54 24.29 -18.31 2.45
N GLU A 55 23.69 -18.15 3.62
CA GLU A 55 22.47 -17.34 3.82
C GLU A 55 22.73 -15.86 3.54
N VAL A 56 23.84 -15.31 4.04
CA VAL A 56 24.22 -13.90 3.82
C VAL A 56 24.61 -13.66 2.36
N ALA A 57 25.36 -14.58 1.75
CA ALA A 57 25.66 -14.52 0.32
C ALA A 57 24.38 -14.59 -0.54
N PHE A 58 23.39 -15.38 -0.10
CA PHE A 58 22.10 -15.46 -0.79
C PHE A 58 21.27 -14.19 -0.59
N ASP A 59 21.29 -13.56 0.58
CA ASP A 59 20.63 -12.28 0.82
C ASP A 59 21.23 -11.15 -0.04
N LEU A 60 22.56 -11.10 -0.15
CA LEU A 60 23.25 -10.17 -1.06
C LEU A 60 22.78 -10.33 -2.52
N TYR A 61 22.46 -11.55 -2.95
CA TYR A 61 21.89 -11.82 -4.26
C TYR A 61 20.39 -11.48 -4.35
N ALA A 62 19.57 -12.02 -3.44
CA ALA A 62 18.12 -11.96 -3.50
C ALA A 62 17.56 -10.56 -3.16
N THR A 63 18.19 -9.88 -2.20
CA THR A 63 17.75 -8.57 -1.69
C THR A 63 18.51 -7.44 -2.36
N HIS A 64 19.81 -7.61 -2.59
CA HIS A 64 20.68 -6.54 -3.07
C HIS A 64 21.15 -6.70 -4.53
N GLY A 65 20.84 -7.83 -5.18
CA GLY A 65 21.13 -8.04 -6.60
C GLY A 65 22.60 -8.30 -6.93
N LEU A 66 23.45 -8.66 -5.96
CA LEU A 66 24.86 -8.98 -6.19
C LEU A 66 25.03 -10.46 -6.57
N PRO A 67 25.49 -10.79 -7.78
CA PRO A 67 25.73 -12.17 -8.17
C PRO A 67 26.77 -12.85 -7.26
N LEU A 68 26.63 -14.16 -7.06
CA LEU A 68 27.55 -14.96 -6.26
C LEU A 68 28.99 -14.87 -6.83
N GLU A 69 29.12 -14.83 -8.14
CA GLU A 69 30.41 -14.73 -8.83
C GLU A 69 31.13 -13.42 -8.46
N ILE A 70 30.43 -12.29 -8.49
CA ILE A 70 31.00 -10.99 -8.11
C ILE A 70 31.33 -10.98 -6.61
N THR A 71 30.43 -11.53 -5.78
CA THR A 71 30.66 -11.66 -4.34
C THR A 71 31.93 -12.44 -4.05
N ARG A 72 32.10 -13.62 -4.66
CA ARG A 72 33.27 -14.49 -4.52
C ARG A 72 34.55 -13.78 -4.96
N ASP A 73 34.53 -13.13 -6.13
CA ASP A 73 35.71 -12.49 -6.68
C ASP A 73 36.19 -11.34 -5.77
N VAL A 74 35.26 -10.49 -5.30
CA VAL A 74 35.58 -9.35 -4.42
C VAL A 74 36.11 -9.79 -3.06
N VAL A 75 35.55 -10.86 -2.47
CA VAL A 75 35.93 -11.29 -1.11
C VAL A 75 37.25 -12.06 -1.12
N GLN A 76 37.51 -12.81 -2.19
CA GLN A 76 38.75 -13.56 -2.37
C GLN A 76 39.97 -12.64 -2.48
N GLU A 77 39.85 -11.51 -3.17
CA GLU A 77 40.91 -10.48 -3.25
C GLU A 77 41.31 -9.92 -1.87
N ARG A 78 40.43 -10.03 -0.88
CA ARG A 78 40.62 -9.50 0.47
C ARG A 78 40.79 -10.58 1.53
N GLY A 79 40.99 -11.83 1.10
CA GLY A 79 41.29 -12.96 1.97
C GLY A 79 40.08 -13.55 2.71
N PHE A 80 38.87 -13.37 2.18
CA PHE A 80 37.64 -13.99 2.67
C PHE A 80 37.16 -15.09 1.70
N THR A 81 36.30 -15.98 2.17
CA THR A 81 35.65 -17.05 1.40
C THR A 81 34.12 -16.95 1.49
N VAL A 82 33.41 -17.70 0.64
CA VAL A 82 31.94 -17.82 0.69
C VAL A 82 31.56 -19.28 0.81
N ASP A 83 30.62 -19.61 1.68
CA ASP A 83 29.99 -20.93 1.72
C ASP A 83 29.02 -21.11 0.55
N GLU A 84 29.54 -21.59 -0.59
CA GLU A 84 28.75 -21.87 -1.79
C GLU A 84 27.71 -22.98 -1.58
N LYS A 85 27.94 -23.92 -0.66
CA LYS A 85 26.98 -25.01 -0.39
C LYS A 85 25.76 -24.46 0.36
N GLY A 86 26.00 -23.65 1.39
CA GLY A 86 24.94 -22.93 2.10
C GLY A 86 24.16 -21.98 1.19
N TYR A 87 24.83 -21.31 0.25
CA TYR A 87 24.17 -20.42 -0.71
C TYR A 87 23.15 -21.16 -1.57
N ASN A 88 23.54 -22.33 -2.10
CA ASN A 88 22.64 -23.15 -2.92
C ASN A 88 21.46 -23.69 -2.10
N ALA A 89 21.70 -24.09 -0.84
CA ALA A 89 20.63 -24.52 0.06
C ALA A 89 19.63 -23.39 0.38
N ALA A 90 20.13 -22.17 0.67
CA ALA A 90 19.30 -20.98 0.92
C ALA A 90 18.47 -20.59 -0.32
N ARG A 91 19.07 -20.68 -1.51
CA ARG A 91 18.39 -20.46 -2.79
C ARG A 91 17.26 -21.46 -3.03
N GLU A 92 17.49 -22.74 -2.74
CA GLU A 92 16.49 -23.79 -2.90
C GLU A 92 15.31 -23.61 -1.92
N ALA A 93 15.61 -23.29 -0.65
CA ALA A 93 14.59 -22.97 0.35
C ALA A 93 13.73 -21.75 -0.05
N HIS A 94 14.35 -20.70 -0.58
CA HIS A 94 13.63 -19.52 -1.08
C HIS A 94 12.78 -19.83 -2.32
N ALA A 95 13.22 -20.71 -3.22
CA ALA A 95 12.44 -21.14 -4.39
C ALA A 95 11.15 -21.89 -3.99
N ILE A 96 11.22 -22.71 -2.93
CA ILE A 96 10.07 -23.42 -2.36
C ILE A 96 9.11 -22.42 -1.69
N ALA A 97 9.64 -21.51 -0.86
CA ALA A 97 8.84 -20.52 -0.12
C ALA A 97 8.17 -19.46 -1.01
N SER A 98 8.81 -19.07 -2.12
CA SER A 98 8.29 -18.08 -3.08
C SER A 98 7.23 -18.63 -4.05
N GLY A 99 6.75 -19.86 -3.83
CA GLY A 99 5.65 -20.44 -4.61
C GLY A 99 6.01 -20.83 -6.05
N LYS A 100 7.27 -20.65 -6.48
CA LYS A 100 7.75 -21.19 -7.76
C LYS A 100 7.75 -22.73 -7.78
N GLY A 101 7.71 -23.38 -6.61
CA GLY A 101 7.48 -24.83 -6.47
C GLY A 101 5.99 -25.24 -6.37
N ALA A 102 5.05 -24.29 -6.41
CA ALA A 102 3.60 -24.58 -6.37
C ALA A 102 2.91 -24.47 -7.75
N PHE A 103 3.69 -24.26 -8.83
CA PHE A 103 3.34 -24.76 -10.15
C PHE A 103 3.92 -26.17 -10.29
N GLY A 104 3.43 -27.09 -9.45
CA GLY A 104 3.64 -28.50 -9.67
C GLY A 104 3.05 -28.85 -11.03
N GLU A 105 3.87 -29.44 -11.89
CA GLU A 105 3.43 -30.15 -13.08
C GLU A 105 2.15 -30.93 -12.74
N TYR A 106 1.01 -30.45 -13.23
CA TYR A 106 -0.18 -31.28 -13.37
C TYR A 106 0.15 -32.29 -14.46
N SER A 107 0.87 -33.32 -14.03
CA SER A 107 1.14 -34.53 -14.80
C SER A 107 -0.20 -35.06 -15.25
N GLY A 108 -0.39 -35.01 -16.58
CA GLY A 108 -1.53 -35.61 -17.23
C GLY A 108 -1.65 -37.09 -16.83
N ASP A 109 -2.90 -37.53 -16.85
CA ASP A 109 -3.33 -38.90 -17.14
C ASP A 109 -3.62 -39.87 -15.96
N THR A 110 -3.58 -39.45 -14.69
CA THR A 110 -4.04 -40.35 -13.58
C THR A 110 -4.89 -39.70 -12.47
N GLY A 111 -5.11 -38.40 -12.49
CA GLY A 111 -5.95 -37.69 -11.52
C GLY A 111 -7.47 -37.94 -11.70
N VAL A 112 -8.26 -37.53 -10.72
CA VAL A 112 -9.73 -37.71 -10.70
C VAL A 112 -10.41 -37.06 -11.90
N TYR A 113 -9.95 -35.87 -12.31
CA TYR A 113 -10.44 -35.17 -13.50
C TYR A 113 -10.21 -35.94 -14.80
N GLY A 114 -9.02 -36.54 -14.96
CA GLY A 114 -8.69 -37.35 -16.14
C GLY A 114 -9.56 -38.60 -16.22
N ARG A 115 -9.70 -39.33 -15.10
CA ARG A 115 -10.59 -40.50 -15.03
C ARG A 115 -12.04 -40.15 -15.31
N LEU A 116 -12.53 -39.03 -14.78
CA LEU A 116 -13.89 -38.54 -15.04
C LEU A 116 -14.09 -38.26 -16.53
N LEU A 117 -13.22 -37.44 -17.14
CA LEU A 117 -13.36 -37.08 -18.56
C LEU A 117 -13.31 -38.33 -19.46
N THR A 118 -12.35 -39.23 -19.25
CA THR A 118 -12.24 -40.47 -20.04
C THR A 118 -13.48 -41.35 -19.89
N ASN A 119 -14.04 -41.47 -18.68
CA ASN A 119 -15.27 -42.23 -18.45
C ASN A 119 -16.48 -41.59 -19.15
N LEU A 120 -16.60 -40.27 -19.12
CA LEU A 120 -17.67 -39.53 -19.78
C LEU A 120 -17.60 -39.64 -21.31
N GLN A 121 -16.39 -39.60 -21.88
CA GLN A 121 -16.16 -39.81 -23.31
C GLN A 121 -16.44 -41.27 -23.72
N THR A 122 -15.95 -42.24 -22.95
CA THR A 122 -16.13 -43.67 -23.27
C THR A 122 -17.59 -44.12 -23.15
N SER A 123 -18.34 -43.54 -22.21
CA SER A 123 -19.78 -43.81 -22.04
C SER A 123 -20.66 -43.07 -23.05
N GLY A 124 -20.11 -42.12 -23.81
CA GLY A 124 -20.85 -41.28 -24.75
C GLY A 124 -21.70 -40.19 -24.11
N GLN A 125 -21.49 -39.88 -22.82
CA GLN A 125 -22.15 -38.76 -22.14
C GLN A 125 -21.60 -37.41 -22.59
N LEU A 126 -20.32 -37.37 -22.96
CA LEU A 126 -19.66 -36.24 -23.61
C LEU A 126 -18.96 -36.74 -24.88
N GLU A 127 -18.96 -35.95 -25.96
CA GLU A 127 -18.24 -36.30 -27.19
C GLU A 127 -16.74 -35.96 -27.04
N ASP A 128 -16.39 -34.68 -27.11
CA ASP A 128 -15.01 -34.20 -26.89
C ASP A 128 -14.79 -33.67 -25.47
N GLY A 129 -15.85 -33.22 -24.79
CA GLY A 129 -15.81 -32.61 -23.47
C GLY A 129 -17.13 -31.89 -23.16
N VAL A 130 -17.12 -31.07 -22.10
CA VAL A 130 -18.25 -30.19 -21.76
C VAL A 130 -18.54 -29.25 -22.93
N GLU A 131 -19.79 -29.19 -23.38
CA GLU A 131 -20.23 -28.18 -24.35
C GLU A 131 -20.16 -26.80 -23.68
N TYR A 132 -19.15 -26.03 -24.05
CA TYR A 132 -18.76 -24.82 -23.35
C TYR A 132 -18.93 -23.60 -24.24
N ASP A 133 -19.91 -22.75 -23.88
CA ASP A 133 -20.07 -21.43 -24.48
C ASP A 133 -20.47 -20.41 -23.40
N PRO A 134 -19.50 -19.64 -22.86
CA PRO A 134 -19.77 -18.62 -21.85
C PRO A 134 -20.41 -17.35 -22.43
N TYR A 135 -20.48 -17.23 -23.76
CA TYR A 135 -21.09 -16.10 -24.46
C TYR A 135 -22.60 -16.29 -24.66
N MET A 136 -23.13 -17.48 -24.36
CA MET A 136 -24.56 -17.73 -24.27
C MET A 136 -25.25 -16.84 -23.22
N GLY A 137 -26.59 -16.90 -23.20
CA GLY A 137 -27.43 -16.20 -22.24
C GLY A 137 -27.09 -16.52 -20.78
N ALA A 138 -27.68 -15.76 -19.86
CA ALA A 138 -27.43 -15.89 -18.43
C ALA A 138 -27.94 -17.21 -17.83
N GLU A 139 -28.77 -17.95 -18.56
CA GLU A 139 -29.39 -19.20 -18.14
C GLU A 139 -29.25 -20.26 -19.23
N THR A 140 -29.01 -21.51 -18.82
CA THR A 140 -29.09 -22.69 -19.69
C THR A 140 -29.53 -23.91 -18.88
N GLU A 141 -30.14 -24.89 -19.54
CA GLU A 141 -30.46 -26.19 -18.93
C GLU A 141 -29.38 -27.21 -19.29
N SER A 142 -29.06 -28.10 -18.34
CA SER A 142 -28.04 -29.12 -18.51
C SER A 142 -28.31 -30.33 -17.62
N GLU A 143 -27.42 -31.31 -17.66
CA GLU A 143 -27.44 -32.51 -16.83
C GLU A 143 -26.14 -32.61 -16.04
N ILE A 144 -26.22 -33.00 -14.77
CA ILE A 144 -25.03 -33.26 -13.93
C ILE A 144 -24.37 -34.55 -14.40
N VAL A 145 -23.16 -34.44 -14.95
CA VAL A 145 -22.36 -35.58 -15.42
C VAL A 145 -21.20 -35.91 -14.49
N GLY A 146 -20.93 -35.08 -13.48
CA GLY A 146 -19.92 -35.38 -12.47
C GLY A 146 -20.13 -34.61 -11.17
N LEU A 147 -19.84 -35.27 -10.06
CA LEU A 147 -19.79 -34.68 -8.73
C LEU A 147 -18.50 -35.14 -8.07
N ILE A 148 -17.68 -34.19 -7.61
CA ILE A 148 -16.42 -34.44 -6.93
C ILE A 148 -16.46 -33.77 -5.56
N ARG A 149 -16.19 -34.55 -4.51
CA ARG A 149 -16.06 -34.07 -3.12
C ARG A 149 -14.72 -34.53 -2.57
N ASP A 150 -13.93 -33.60 -2.04
CA ASP A 150 -12.60 -33.86 -1.47
C ASP A 150 -11.68 -34.65 -2.43
N GLY A 151 -11.80 -34.41 -3.73
CA GLY A 151 -11.03 -35.11 -4.76
C GLY A 151 -11.52 -36.53 -5.05
N GLU A 152 -12.72 -36.93 -4.63
CA GLU A 152 -13.31 -38.23 -4.96
C GLU A 152 -14.64 -38.08 -5.70
N LEU A 153 -14.93 -38.99 -6.64
CA LEU A 153 -16.22 -39.03 -7.34
C LEU A 153 -17.30 -39.55 -6.41
N VAL A 154 -18.44 -38.85 -6.39
CA VAL A 154 -19.61 -39.21 -5.57
C VAL A 154 -20.87 -39.25 -6.43
N GLU A 155 -21.88 -40.01 -5.99
CA GLU A 155 -23.16 -40.12 -6.72
C GLU A 155 -24.18 -39.06 -6.30
N SER A 156 -24.04 -38.49 -5.11
CA SER A 156 -24.93 -37.45 -4.59
C SER A 156 -24.25 -36.54 -3.58
N VAL A 157 -24.78 -35.32 -3.43
CA VAL A 157 -24.28 -34.26 -2.56
C VAL A 157 -25.44 -33.55 -1.87
N LYS A 158 -25.25 -33.12 -0.61
CA LYS A 158 -26.30 -32.58 0.27
C LYS A 158 -25.95 -31.22 0.83
N VAL A 159 -26.97 -30.54 1.39
CA VAL A 159 -26.82 -29.22 2.04
C VAL A 159 -25.59 -29.17 2.95
N GLY A 160 -24.78 -28.13 2.77
CA GLY A 160 -23.57 -27.88 3.55
C GLY A 160 -22.30 -28.47 2.94
N GLU A 161 -22.39 -29.34 1.94
CA GLU A 161 -21.22 -29.94 1.31
C GLU A 161 -20.62 -29.02 0.24
N LYS A 162 -19.29 -28.82 0.32
CA LYS A 162 -18.51 -28.13 -0.69
C LYS A 162 -18.04 -29.14 -1.73
N VAL A 163 -18.40 -28.90 -2.98
CA VAL A 163 -18.16 -29.86 -4.06
C VAL A 163 -17.86 -29.14 -5.37
N GLU A 164 -17.35 -29.93 -6.28
CA GLU A 164 -17.07 -29.57 -7.66
C GLU A 164 -18.08 -30.31 -8.54
N MET A 165 -18.89 -29.55 -9.27
CA MET A 165 -19.94 -30.07 -10.15
C MET A 165 -19.52 -29.93 -11.60
N VAL A 166 -19.78 -30.96 -12.40
CA VAL A 166 -19.57 -30.98 -13.85
C VAL A 166 -20.90 -31.22 -14.52
N THR A 167 -21.25 -30.38 -15.48
CA THR A 167 -22.48 -30.49 -16.28
C THR A 167 -22.15 -30.75 -17.74
N ALA A 168 -23.10 -31.28 -18.50
CA ALA A 168 -22.89 -31.58 -19.92
C ALA A 168 -22.67 -30.32 -20.78
N VAL A 169 -23.35 -29.23 -20.40
CA VAL A 169 -23.31 -27.91 -21.03
C VAL A 169 -23.02 -26.87 -19.93
N SER A 170 -22.16 -25.90 -20.21
CA SER A 170 -21.86 -24.81 -19.27
C SER A 170 -21.82 -23.45 -19.95
N ASN A 171 -22.55 -22.49 -19.38
CA ASN A 171 -22.54 -21.07 -19.77
C ASN A 171 -21.74 -20.19 -18.81
N PHE A 172 -21.04 -20.73 -17.80
CA PHE A 172 -20.24 -19.97 -16.83
C PHE A 172 -18.84 -19.66 -17.38
N TYR A 173 -18.44 -18.39 -17.44
CA TYR A 173 -17.09 -18.01 -17.86
C TYR A 173 -16.03 -18.53 -16.89
N VAL A 174 -15.00 -19.17 -17.44
CA VAL A 174 -13.80 -19.60 -16.72
C VAL A 174 -12.78 -18.47 -16.69
N GLU A 175 -12.17 -18.23 -15.54
CA GLU A 175 -11.14 -17.20 -15.36
C GLU A 175 -10.05 -17.29 -16.45
N SER A 176 -9.86 -16.19 -17.18
CA SER A 176 -8.90 -16.11 -18.29
C SER A 176 -8.66 -14.66 -18.73
N GLY A 177 -7.46 -14.35 -19.23
CA GLY A 177 -7.12 -13.01 -19.76
C GLY A 177 -7.17 -11.88 -18.72
N GLY A 178 -7.12 -12.22 -17.43
CA GLY A 178 -7.32 -11.29 -16.32
C GLY A 178 -8.78 -11.11 -15.89
N GLU A 179 -9.76 -11.61 -16.66
CA GLU A 179 -11.17 -11.65 -16.26
C GLU A 179 -11.42 -12.78 -15.25
N VAL A 180 -12.01 -12.44 -14.11
CA VAL A 180 -12.38 -13.41 -13.07
C VAL A 180 -13.50 -14.34 -13.55
N SER A 181 -13.54 -15.56 -13.01
CA SER A 181 -14.59 -16.54 -13.32
C SER A 181 -15.99 -16.02 -12.95
N ASP A 182 -17.01 -16.56 -13.60
CA ASP A 182 -18.41 -16.34 -13.21
C ASP A 182 -18.76 -17.06 -11.92
N THR A 183 -19.68 -16.43 -11.18
CA THR A 183 -20.38 -16.99 -10.02
C THR A 183 -21.87 -16.99 -10.29
N GLY A 184 -22.63 -17.75 -9.51
CA GLY A 184 -24.06 -17.91 -9.75
C GLY A 184 -24.64 -19.07 -9.00
N GLN A 185 -25.61 -19.75 -9.60
CA GLN A 185 -26.33 -20.86 -8.99
C GLN A 185 -26.61 -21.96 -10.02
N ILE A 186 -26.68 -23.19 -9.54
CA ILE A 186 -27.22 -24.33 -10.27
C ILE A 186 -28.46 -24.79 -9.51
N LEU A 187 -29.58 -24.87 -10.20
CA LEU A 187 -30.90 -25.13 -9.64
C LEU A 187 -31.41 -26.49 -10.11
N GLY A 188 -32.00 -27.28 -9.21
CA GLY A 188 -32.81 -28.41 -9.64
C GLY A 188 -34.03 -27.91 -10.42
N LEU A 189 -34.42 -28.59 -11.50
CA LEU A 189 -35.58 -28.16 -12.31
C LEU A 189 -36.91 -28.23 -11.54
N ASP A 190 -36.97 -28.99 -10.47
CA ASP A 190 -38.11 -29.05 -9.54
C ASP A 190 -38.16 -27.88 -8.55
N GLY A 191 -37.13 -27.01 -8.53
CA GLY A 191 -36.98 -25.90 -7.59
C GLY A 191 -36.63 -26.31 -6.17
N GLY A 192 -36.39 -27.60 -5.91
CA GLY A 192 -36.13 -28.14 -4.58
C GLY A 192 -34.68 -28.01 -4.12
N ALA A 193 -33.74 -27.92 -5.06
CA ALA A 193 -32.30 -27.92 -4.80
C ALA A 193 -31.61 -26.67 -5.37
N VAL A 194 -30.65 -26.13 -4.61
CA VAL A 194 -29.86 -24.95 -4.97
C VAL A 194 -28.40 -25.20 -4.60
N PHE A 195 -27.53 -25.11 -5.60
CA PHE A 195 -26.08 -25.12 -5.47
C PHE A 195 -25.56 -23.72 -5.78
N ARG A 196 -24.81 -23.12 -4.85
CA ARG A 196 -24.18 -21.82 -5.05
C ARG A 196 -22.81 -22.03 -5.67
N VAL A 197 -22.61 -21.48 -6.87
CA VAL A 197 -21.32 -21.48 -7.57
C VAL A 197 -20.48 -20.32 -7.06
N GLU A 198 -19.32 -20.63 -6.51
CA GLU A 198 -18.35 -19.66 -5.96
C GLU A 198 -17.18 -19.41 -6.92
N ASP A 199 -16.88 -20.37 -7.79
CA ASP A 199 -15.79 -20.30 -8.77
C ASP A 199 -16.05 -21.26 -9.94
N THR A 200 -15.50 -20.98 -11.12
CA THR A 200 -15.60 -21.82 -12.32
C THR A 200 -14.21 -22.04 -12.90
N ARG A 201 -13.81 -23.31 -13.03
CA ARG A 201 -12.44 -23.72 -13.40
C ARG A 201 -12.42 -24.61 -14.62
N LYS A 202 -11.24 -24.66 -15.26
CA LYS A 202 -10.93 -25.61 -16.33
C LYS A 202 -9.67 -26.40 -15.97
N PRO A 203 -9.77 -27.42 -15.10
CA PRO A 203 -8.60 -28.19 -14.63
C PRO A 203 -7.96 -29.03 -15.75
N LEU A 204 -8.72 -29.37 -16.80
CA LEU A 204 -8.22 -30.05 -17.99
C LEU A 204 -8.90 -29.46 -19.24
N ASN A 205 -8.24 -29.53 -20.39
CA ASN A 205 -8.91 -29.27 -21.67
C ASN A 205 -10.11 -30.23 -21.84
N GLY A 206 -11.26 -29.67 -22.21
CA GLY A 206 -12.52 -30.42 -22.34
C GLY A 206 -13.32 -30.56 -21.02
N LEU A 207 -12.78 -30.14 -19.87
CA LEU A 207 -13.49 -30.26 -18.59
C LEU A 207 -13.66 -28.89 -17.92
N VAL A 208 -14.90 -28.43 -17.80
CA VAL A 208 -15.29 -27.22 -17.06
C VAL A 208 -15.99 -27.65 -15.78
N VAL A 209 -15.62 -27.03 -14.66
CA VAL A 209 -16.05 -27.44 -13.31
C VAL A 209 -16.56 -26.22 -12.55
N GLN A 210 -17.76 -26.31 -11.98
CA GLN A 210 -18.30 -25.32 -11.05
C GLN A 210 -17.99 -25.73 -9.61
N VAL A 211 -17.22 -24.90 -8.92
CA VAL A 211 -16.83 -25.09 -7.52
C VAL A 211 -17.79 -24.31 -6.64
N GLY A 212 -18.29 -24.94 -5.58
CA GLY A 212 -19.28 -24.28 -4.74
C GLY A 212 -19.81 -25.15 -3.62
N GLN A 213 -21.01 -24.81 -3.14
CA GLN A 213 -21.66 -25.48 -2.02
C GLN A 213 -23.16 -25.67 -2.25
N VAL A 214 -23.69 -26.82 -1.84
CA VAL A 214 -25.14 -27.04 -1.79
C VAL A 214 -25.73 -26.22 -0.64
N VAL A 215 -26.63 -25.29 -0.95
CA VAL A 215 -27.29 -24.43 0.05
C VAL A 215 -28.72 -24.88 0.35
N GLN A 216 -29.32 -25.68 -0.55
CA GLN A 216 -30.65 -26.25 -0.38
C GLN A 216 -30.76 -27.58 -1.14
N GLY A 217 -31.51 -28.55 -0.59
CA GLY A 217 -31.81 -29.82 -1.24
C GLY A 217 -30.61 -30.76 -1.36
N GLU A 218 -30.69 -31.68 -2.33
CA GLU A 218 -29.63 -32.59 -2.71
C GLU A 218 -29.51 -32.64 -4.24
N PHE A 219 -28.30 -32.91 -4.73
CA PHE A 219 -28.05 -33.14 -6.14
C PHE A 219 -27.50 -34.55 -6.34
N SER A 220 -27.93 -35.22 -7.39
CA SER A 220 -27.44 -36.54 -7.79
C SER A 220 -26.88 -36.53 -9.20
N LEU A 221 -26.02 -37.50 -9.50
CA LEU A 221 -25.53 -37.75 -10.85
C LEU A 221 -26.70 -37.99 -11.82
N ASN A 222 -26.57 -37.52 -13.06
CA ASN A 222 -27.56 -37.56 -14.14
C ASN A 222 -28.85 -36.77 -13.86
N GLN A 223 -28.84 -35.88 -12.86
CA GLN A 223 -29.98 -35.01 -12.57
C GLN A 223 -30.00 -33.82 -13.55
N PRO A 224 -31.17 -33.49 -14.12
CA PRO A 224 -31.31 -32.29 -14.93
C PRO A 224 -31.37 -31.04 -14.04
N VAL A 225 -30.67 -30.00 -14.47
CA VAL A 225 -30.48 -28.76 -13.72
C VAL A 225 -30.53 -27.53 -14.63
N ARG A 226 -30.82 -26.37 -14.02
CA ARG A 226 -30.68 -25.06 -14.65
C ARG A 226 -29.46 -24.34 -14.10
N LEU A 227 -28.56 -23.96 -14.98
CA LEU A 227 -27.40 -23.13 -14.69
C LEU A 227 -27.81 -21.67 -14.83
N GLN A 228 -27.62 -20.86 -13.78
CA GLN A 228 -27.96 -19.44 -13.76
C GLN A 228 -26.76 -18.65 -13.24
N VAL A 229 -26.16 -17.85 -14.11
CA VAL A 229 -25.05 -16.97 -13.71
C VAL A 229 -25.58 -15.72 -13.01
N ASP A 230 -24.78 -15.14 -12.14
CA ASP A 230 -25.08 -13.82 -11.57
C ASP A 230 -24.92 -12.76 -12.67
N ASN A 231 -26.01 -12.49 -13.38
CA ASN A 231 -26.01 -11.56 -14.50
C ASN A 231 -25.68 -10.11 -14.09
N THR A 232 -25.96 -9.73 -12.84
CA THR A 232 -25.59 -8.41 -12.32
C THR A 232 -24.08 -8.32 -12.23
N ARG A 233 -23.45 -9.29 -11.56
CA ARG A 233 -21.99 -9.40 -11.44
C ARG A 233 -21.31 -9.49 -12.80
N ARG A 234 -21.78 -10.38 -13.68
CA ARG A 234 -21.26 -10.55 -15.05
C ARG A 234 -21.35 -9.26 -15.86
N SER A 235 -22.43 -8.49 -15.70
CA SER A 235 -22.56 -7.20 -16.36
C SER A 235 -21.50 -6.21 -15.88
N ASP A 236 -21.18 -6.15 -14.58
CA ASP A 236 -20.11 -5.27 -14.08
C ASP A 236 -18.73 -5.70 -14.57
N ILE A 237 -18.48 -7.01 -14.68
CA ILE A 237 -17.26 -7.55 -15.29
C ILE A 237 -17.14 -7.11 -16.75
N ARG A 238 -18.20 -7.27 -17.55
CA ARG A 238 -18.24 -6.82 -18.96
C ARG A 238 -17.92 -5.33 -19.10
N ARG A 239 -18.46 -4.49 -18.22
CA ARG A 239 -18.17 -3.05 -18.18
C ARG A 239 -16.68 -2.80 -17.98
N ASN A 240 -16.12 -3.41 -16.95
CA ASN A 240 -14.71 -3.28 -16.60
C ASN A 240 -13.80 -3.86 -17.70
N HIS A 241 -14.22 -4.93 -18.40
CA HIS A 241 -13.45 -5.53 -19.48
C HIS A 241 -13.36 -4.59 -20.67
N THR A 242 -14.50 -4.16 -21.22
CA THR A 242 -14.49 -3.24 -22.36
C THR A 242 -13.79 -1.92 -22.00
N ALA A 243 -13.96 -1.42 -20.77
CA ALA A 243 -13.22 -0.24 -20.31
C ALA A 243 -11.69 -0.46 -20.28
N THR A 244 -11.22 -1.69 -20.03
CA THR A 244 -9.79 -2.01 -20.06
C THR A 244 -9.20 -1.85 -21.46
N HIS A 245 -9.94 -2.23 -22.51
CA HIS A 245 -9.49 -2.03 -23.90
C HIS A 245 -9.42 -0.54 -24.28
N ILE A 246 -10.43 0.25 -23.90
CA ILE A 246 -10.43 1.70 -24.12
C ILE A 246 -9.29 2.35 -23.35
N LEU A 247 -9.07 1.95 -22.09
CA LEU A 247 -7.96 2.42 -21.26
C LEU A 247 -6.61 2.09 -21.89
N HIS A 248 -6.43 0.86 -22.39
CA HIS A 248 -5.18 0.45 -23.03
C HIS A 248 -4.88 1.28 -24.27
N GLN A 249 -5.89 1.51 -25.12
CA GLN A 249 -5.78 2.38 -26.28
C GLN A 249 -5.39 3.81 -25.87
N GLU A 250 -6.08 4.41 -24.90
CA GLU A 250 -5.84 5.79 -24.48
C GLU A 250 -4.50 5.99 -23.78
N LEU A 251 -4.02 4.99 -23.03
CA LEU A 251 -2.67 5.00 -22.50
C LEU A 251 -1.63 4.98 -23.63
N ARG A 252 -1.86 4.22 -24.70
CA ARG A 252 -0.95 4.18 -25.86
C ARG A 252 -0.96 5.47 -26.64
N ASP A 253 -2.13 6.07 -26.85
CA ASP A 253 -2.26 7.34 -27.57
C ASP A 253 -1.63 8.50 -26.81
N ARG A 254 -1.77 8.50 -25.47
CA ARG A 254 -1.23 9.58 -24.64
C ARG A 254 0.24 9.41 -24.27
N LEU A 255 0.65 8.20 -23.92
CA LEU A 255 1.99 7.93 -23.39
C LEU A 255 2.95 7.35 -24.44
N GLY A 256 2.43 6.78 -25.52
CA GLY A 256 3.21 6.18 -26.62
C GLY A 256 3.00 4.67 -26.79
N THR A 257 3.35 4.17 -27.97
CA THR A 257 3.10 2.77 -28.39
C THR A 257 3.97 1.73 -27.66
N HIS A 258 4.94 2.16 -26.84
CA HIS A 258 5.70 1.27 -25.95
C HIS A 258 4.89 0.80 -24.74
N VAL A 259 3.75 1.43 -24.46
CA VAL A 259 2.79 0.96 -23.46
C VAL A 259 2.19 -0.35 -23.94
N THR A 260 2.46 -1.40 -23.19
CA THR A 260 1.93 -2.74 -23.40
C THR A 260 1.47 -3.31 -22.07
N GLN A 261 0.43 -4.14 -22.11
CA GLN A 261 -0.06 -4.84 -20.93
C GLN A 261 1.03 -5.74 -20.33
N ALA A 262 1.29 -5.57 -19.04
CA ALA A 262 2.14 -6.41 -18.20
C ALA A 262 1.32 -7.27 -17.21
N GLY A 263 0.04 -6.97 -17.05
CA GLY A 263 -0.89 -7.68 -16.18
C GLY A 263 -2.27 -7.02 -16.20
N SER A 264 -3.32 -7.80 -15.95
CA SER A 264 -4.69 -7.30 -15.89
C SER A 264 -5.46 -8.01 -14.77
N LEU A 265 -6.47 -7.34 -14.23
CA LEU A 265 -7.54 -7.95 -13.44
C LEU A 265 -8.84 -7.21 -13.79
N VAL A 266 -9.84 -7.96 -14.21
CA VAL A 266 -11.19 -7.49 -14.48
C VAL A 266 -12.12 -8.20 -13.51
N ALA A 267 -12.56 -7.47 -12.49
CA ALA A 267 -13.44 -7.94 -11.42
C ALA A 267 -14.75 -7.14 -11.46
N PRO A 268 -15.84 -7.57 -10.77
CA PRO A 268 -17.10 -6.80 -10.78
C PRO A 268 -16.99 -5.45 -10.06
N ASP A 269 -16.11 -5.31 -9.08
CA ASP A 269 -15.97 -4.12 -8.25
C ASP A 269 -14.90 -3.14 -8.76
N ARG A 270 -13.95 -3.62 -9.58
CA ARG A 270 -12.85 -2.80 -10.12
C ARG A 270 -12.18 -3.45 -11.33
N LEU A 271 -11.39 -2.64 -12.03
CA LEU A 271 -10.34 -3.12 -12.93
C LEU A 271 -8.97 -2.65 -12.46
N ARG A 272 -7.94 -3.41 -12.83
CA ARG A 272 -6.53 -3.12 -12.60
C ARG A 272 -5.76 -3.43 -13.86
N PHE A 273 -4.99 -2.45 -14.33
CA PHE A 273 -4.21 -2.56 -15.53
C PHE A 273 -2.74 -2.23 -15.25
N ASP A 274 -1.88 -3.20 -15.47
CA ASP A 274 -0.43 -3.06 -15.34
C ASP A 274 0.16 -2.87 -16.73
N PHE A 275 1.01 -1.87 -16.90
CA PHE A 275 1.56 -1.52 -18.20
C PHE A 275 3.01 -1.08 -18.15
N THR A 276 3.72 -1.28 -19.25
CA THR A 276 5.12 -0.89 -19.42
C THR A 276 5.26 0.63 -19.52
N HIS A 277 5.85 1.25 -18.50
CA HIS A 277 6.15 2.68 -18.48
C HIS A 277 7.23 2.99 -17.43
N ASP A 278 8.17 3.88 -17.76
CA ASP A 278 9.40 4.09 -16.99
C ASP A 278 9.29 5.12 -15.86
N HIS A 279 8.24 5.93 -15.85
CA HIS A 279 7.99 6.95 -14.82
C HIS A 279 6.51 6.96 -14.39
N GLY A 280 6.20 7.70 -13.32
CA GLY A 280 4.81 7.87 -12.88
C GLY A 280 4.02 8.75 -13.84
N VAL A 281 2.74 8.44 -14.00
CA VAL A 281 1.82 9.27 -14.78
C VAL A 281 1.27 10.36 -13.88
N ASP A 282 1.43 11.62 -14.27
CA ASP A 282 0.96 12.75 -13.46
C ASP A 282 -0.57 12.88 -13.49
N ASN A 283 -1.13 13.54 -12.48
CA ASN A 283 -2.58 13.69 -12.32
C ASN A 283 -3.25 14.43 -13.49
N GLY A 284 -2.56 15.36 -14.16
CA GLY A 284 -3.09 16.07 -15.33
C GLY A 284 -3.24 15.12 -16.52
N THR A 285 -2.19 14.34 -16.79
CA THR A 285 -2.22 13.30 -17.83
C THR A 285 -3.28 12.22 -17.55
N LEU A 286 -3.41 11.76 -16.30
CA LEU A 286 -4.47 10.82 -15.91
C LEU A 286 -5.87 11.42 -16.12
N ALA A 287 -6.07 12.71 -15.81
CA ALA A 287 -7.34 13.38 -16.03
C ALA A 287 -7.70 13.49 -17.52
N GLU A 288 -6.72 13.78 -18.39
CA GLU A 288 -6.92 13.79 -19.84
C GLU A 288 -7.31 12.41 -20.37
N ILE A 289 -6.63 11.35 -19.91
CA ILE A 289 -6.96 9.96 -20.27
C ILE A 289 -8.37 9.61 -19.80
N GLU A 290 -8.71 9.93 -18.55
CA GLU A 290 -10.04 9.68 -17.99
C GLU A 290 -11.15 10.40 -18.77
N GLU A 291 -10.92 11.65 -19.17
CA GLU A 291 -11.86 12.42 -19.98
C GLU A 291 -12.09 11.77 -21.34
N LYS A 292 -11.02 11.33 -22.02
CA LYS A 292 -11.14 10.66 -23.32
C LYS A 292 -11.84 9.31 -23.24
N ILE A 293 -11.54 8.50 -22.22
CA ILE A 293 -12.25 7.23 -21.96
C ILE A 293 -13.75 7.51 -21.80
N ASN A 294 -14.11 8.49 -20.96
CA ASN A 294 -15.52 8.88 -20.78
C ASN A 294 -16.13 9.48 -22.05
N GLY A 295 -15.34 10.18 -22.88
CA GLY A 295 -15.74 10.62 -24.21
C GLY A 295 -16.11 9.47 -25.14
N ALA A 296 -15.28 8.42 -25.18
CA ALA A 296 -15.55 7.20 -25.97
C ALA A 296 -16.78 6.43 -25.46
N ILE A 297 -17.02 6.45 -24.14
CA ILE A 297 -18.24 5.91 -23.53
C ILE A 297 -19.47 6.70 -23.96
N LEU A 298 -19.40 8.03 -23.93
CA LEU A 298 -20.50 8.92 -24.34
C LEU A 298 -20.76 8.90 -25.85
N ALA A 299 -19.74 8.63 -26.66
CA ALA A 299 -19.86 8.43 -28.11
C ALA A 299 -20.68 7.19 -28.48
N ASN A 300 -20.86 6.27 -27.52
CA ASN A 300 -21.61 5.03 -27.68
C ASN A 300 -21.16 4.18 -28.88
N TYR A 301 -19.88 3.86 -28.94
CA TYR A 301 -19.33 3.03 -29.99
C TYR A 301 -19.88 1.59 -29.90
N PRO A 302 -20.17 0.94 -31.03
CA PRO A 302 -20.48 -0.49 -31.05
C PRO A 302 -19.23 -1.31 -30.70
N VAL A 303 -19.46 -2.46 -30.07
CA VAL A 303 -18.45 -3.48 -29.80
C VAL A 303 -18.74 -4.70 -30.66
N GLU A 304 -17.90 -4.93 -31.67
CA GLU A 304 -18.06 -5.98 -32.66
C GLU A 304 -17.11 -7.15 -32.36
N ILE A 305 -17.63 -8.37 -32.49
CA ILE A 305 -16.91 -9.60 -32.20
C ILE A 305 -16.88 -10.45 -33.46
N GLU A 306 -15.69 -10.86 -33.89
CA GLU A 306 -15.51 -11.75 -35.04
C GLU A 306 -14.55 -12.89 -34.71
N TYR A 307 -14.64 -13.96 -35.50
CA TYR A 307 -13.72 -15.09 -35.46
C TYR A 307 -13.00 -15.19 -36.79
N MET A 308 -11.68 -15.08 -36.76
CA MET A 308 -10.86 -15.06 -37.98
C MET A 308 -9.48 -15.67 -37.74
N GLY A 309 -8.70 -15.84 -38.81
CA GLY A 309 -7.34 -16.36 -38.71
C GLY A 309 -6.43 -15.41 -37.94
N GLN A 310 -5.58 -15.93 -37.05
CA GLN A 310 -4.67 -15.09 -36.24
C GLN A 310 -3.82 -14.13 -37.08
N LYS A 311 -3.26 -14.63 -38.19
CA LYS A 311 -2.42 -13.82 -39.10
C LYS A 311 -3.23 -12.74 -39.81
N GLU A 312 -4.49 -13.03 -40.13
CA GLU A 312 -5.40 -12.09 -40.75
C GLU A 312 -5.76 -10.96 -39.78
N ALA A 313 -6.16 -11.30 -38.55
CA ALA A 313 -6.47 -10.32 -37.50
C ALA A 313 -5.29 -9.36 -37.26
N ILE A 314 -4.09 -9.90 -37.05
CA ILE A 314 -2.88 -9.08 -36.83
C ILE A 314 -2.58 -8.23 -38.08
N GLY A 315 -2.78 -8.77 -39.29
CA GLY A 315 -2.61 -8.05 -40.55
C GLY A 315 -3.59 -6.88 -40.74
N GLN A 316 -4.79 -6.99 -40.16
CA GLN A 316 -5.79 -5.91 -40.10
C GLN A 316 -5.52 -4.88 -38.99
N GLY A 317 -4.49 -5.10 -38.16
CA GLY A 317 -4.09 -4.20 -37.09
C GLY A 317 -4.54 -4.62 -35.70
N ALA A 318 -5.11 -5.82 -35.52
CA ALA A 318 -5.47 -6.33 -34.21
C ALA A 318 -4.22 -6.50 -33.35
N MET A 319 -4.30 -6.03 -32.10
CA MET A 319 -3.25 -6.23 -31.14
C MET A 319 -3.39 -7.58 -30.44
N ALA A 320 -2.30 -8.35 -30.40
CA ALA A 320 -2.18 -9.53 -29.55
C ALA A 320 -1.51 -9.14 -28.23
N LEU A 321 -2.11 -9.53 -27.11
CA LEU A 321 -1.52 -9.33 -25.78
C LEU A 321 -0.28 -10.21 -25.61
N PHE A 322 0.76 -9.63 -25.01
CA PHE A 322 2.06 -10.28 -24.84
C PHE A 322 1.99 -11.39 -23.79
N GLY A 323 2.48 -12.59 -24.12
CA GLY A 323 2.52 -13.75 -23.21
C GLY A 323 1.34 -14.72 -23.36
N GLU A 324 0.28 -14.33 -24.06
CA GLU A 324 -0.88 -15.19 -24.35
C GLU A 324 -0.60 -16.13 -25.53
N LYS A 325 -1.09 -17.37 -25.44
CA LYS A 325 -1.03 -18.36 -26.52
C LYS A 325 -2.37 -18.39 -27.25
N TYR A 326 -2.35 -18.04 -28.53
CA TYR A 326 -3.54 -18.03 -29.37
C TYR A 326 -3.55 -19.24 -30.32
N GLY A 327 -4.75 -19.73 -30.63
CA GLY A 327 -4.97 -20.76 -31.66
C GLY A 327 -4.91 -20.19 -33.08
N GLU A 328 -5.13 -21.04 -34.09
CA GLU A 328 -5.17 -20.62 -35.50
C GLU A 328 -6.35 -19.70 -35.80
N ILE A 329 -7.51 -19.99 -35.20
CA ILE A 329 -8.69 -19.12 -35.19
C ILE A 329 -8.74 -18.38 -33.86
N VAL A 330 -8.91 -17.07 -33.93
CA VAL A 330 -8.94 -16.17 -32.76
C VAL A 330 -10.21 -15.36 -32.74
N ARG A 331 -10.66 -15.02 -31.53
CA ARG A 331 -11.75 -14.07 -31.31
C ARG A 331 -11.16 -12.66 -31.26
N THR A 332 -11.65 -11.78 -32.13
CA THR A 332 -11.30 -10.37 -32.15
C THR A 332 -12.40 -9.55 -31.49
N VAL A 333 -12.01 -8.45 -30.85
CA VAL A 333 -12.92 -7.47 -30.26
C VAL A 333 -12.54 -6.11 -30.82
N GLN A 334 -13.47 -5.52 -31.57
CA GLN A 334 -13.35 -4.21 -32.19
C GLN A 334 -14.29 -3.24 -31.49
N ILE A 335 -13.77 -2.10 -31.03
CA ILE A 335 -14.56 -1.04 -30.41
C ILE A 335 -14.50 0.17 -31.32
N GLY A 336 -15.66 0.58 -31.85
CA GLY A 336 -15.84 1.83 -32.58
C GLY A 336 -14.88 2.08 -33.75
N TYR A 337 -14.91 3.30 -34.24
CA TYR A 337 -14.02 3.78 -35.29
C TYR A 337 -13.54 5.21 -34.99
N ASP A 338 -12.25 5.47 -35.22
CA ASP A 338 -11.66 6.80 -35.35
C ASP A 338 -11.28 7.02 -36.82
N GLY A 339 -12.14 7.74 -37.55
CA GLY A 339 -12.07 7.84 -39.00
C GLY A 339 -12.28 6.49 -39.68
N GLU A 340 -11.26 5.99 -40.39
CA GLU A 340 -11.28 4.71 -41.10
C GLU A 340 -10.66 3.55 -40.29
N ARG A 341 -10.18 3.81 -39.07
CA ARG A 341 -9.52 2.78 -38.24
C ARG A 341 -10.38 2.44 -37.04
N PRO A 342 -10.38 1.18 -36.57
CA PRO A 342 -10.98 0.85 -35.29
C PRO A 342 -10.42 1.75 -34.18
N TYR A 343 -11.28 2.19 -33.28
CA TYR A 343 -10.82 2.97 -32.13
C TYR A 343 -9.99 2.08 -31.20
N SER A 344 -10.43 0.84 -30.93
CA SER A 344 -9.61 -0.22 -30.31
C SER A 344 -9.86 -1.54 -31.04
N PHE A 345 -8.81 -2.36 -31.21
CA PHE A 345 -8.92 -3.66 -31.89
C PHE A 345 -7.92 -4.67 -31.32
N GLU A 346 -8.42 -5.69 -30.60
CA GLU A 346 -7.59 -6.63 -29.86
C GLU A 346 -8.07 -8.08 -29.99
N LEU A 347 -7.15 -9.03 -29.81
CA LEU A 347 -7.49 -10.44 -29.62
C LEU A 347 -7.93 -10.66 -28.17
N CYS A 348 -9.19 -11.01 -27.94
CA CYS A 348 -9.72 -11.19 -26.59
C CYS A 348 -10.80 -12.28 -26.52
N GLY A 349 -10.64 -13.18 -25.53
CA GLY A 349 -11.60 -14.24 -25.21
C GLY A 349 -12.60 -13.87 -24.11
N GLY A 350 -12.60 -12.64 -23.63
CA GLY A 350 -13.45 -12.23 -22.51
C GLY A 350 -14.85 -11.77 -22.89
N LEU A 351 -15.65 -11.51 -21.85
CA LEU A 351 -17.00 -11.00 -21.99
C LEU A 351 -16.98 -9.48 -22.15
N HIS A 352 -17.73 -8.96 -23.12
CA HIS A 352 -17.83 -7.52 -23.40
C HIS A 352 -19.26 -7.02 -23.35
N VAL A 353 -19.40 -5.71 -23.13
CA VAL A 353 -20.66 -5.00 -23.42
C VAL A 353 -20.90 -4.90 -24.93
N ALA A 354 -22.14 -4.67 -25.35
CA ALA A 354 -22.48 -4.53 -26.76
C ALA A 354 -22.14 -3.14 -27.32
N GLU A 355 -22.25 -2.10 -26.48
CA GLU A 355 -21.94 -0.72 -26.84
C GLU A 355 -21.22 -0.03 -25.67
N THR A 356 -20.42 1.00 -25.93
CA THR A 356 -19.61 1.63 -24.88
C THR A 356 -20.44 2.38 -23.84
N ASN A 357 -21.68 2.80 -24.13
CA ASN A 357 -22.57 3.44 -23.14
C ASN A 357 -22.85 2.51 -21.94
N ASP A 358 -22.85 1.20 -22.17
CA ASP A 358 -23.17 0.19 -21.17
C ASP A 358 -22.08 0.12 -20.12
N ILE A 359 -20.87 0.63 -20.36
CA ILE A 359 -19.82 0.77 -19.35
C ILE A 359 -20.31 1.69 -18.21
N GLY A 360 -20.98 2.79 -18.56
CA GLY A 360 -21.25 3.90 -17.64
C GLY A 360 -19.97 4.66 -17.29
N LEU A 361 -20.02 5.52 -16.28
CA LEU A 361 -18.88 6.38 -15.92
C LEU A 361 -17.63 5.56 -15.56
N PHE A 362 -16.47 5.93 -16.10
CA PHE A 362 -15.15 5.44 -15.70
C PHE A 362 -14.47 6.42 -14.75
N ARG A 363 -13.81 5.92 -13.69
CA ARG A 363 -13.00 6.73 -12.78
C ARG A 363 -11.76 5.98 -12.30
N PHE A 364 -10.59 6.61 -12.39
CA PHE A 364 -9.38 6.14 -11.73
C PHE A 364 -9.53 6.21 -10.20
N THR A 365 -9.01 5.19 -9.51
CA THR A 365 -8.93 5.13 -8.06
C THR A 365 -7.50 5.28 -7.56
N SER A 366 -6.52 4.81 -8.32
CA SER A 366 -5.09 4.92 -7.98
C SER A 366 -4.17 4.75 -9.16
N GLU A 367 -2.97 5.29 -9.05
CA GLU A 367 -1.83 5.05 -9.93
C GLU A 367 -0.59 4.78 -9.06
N GLY A 368 0.28 3.85 -9.49
CA GLY A 368 1.49 3.50 -8.72
C GLY A 368 2.49 2.61 -9.46
N ALA A 369 3.68 2.45 -8.87
CA ALA A 369 4.71 1.53 -9.38
C ALA A 369 4.46 0.11 -8.85
N VAL A 370 4.60 -0.91 -9.71
CA VAL A 370 4.57 -2.32 -9.29
C VAL A 370 5.99 -2.88 -9.22
N SER A 371 6.78 -2.62 -10.27
CA SER A 371 8.17 -3.03 -10.38
C SER A 371 8.91 -2.06 -11.32
N ALA A 372 10.21 -2.25 -11.50
CA ALA A 372 10.99 -1.40 -12.40
C ALA A 372 10.44 -1.47 -13.84
N GLY A 373 9.98 -0.33 -14.37
CA GLY A 373 9.43 -0.25 -15.73
C GLY A 373 7.96 -0.68 -15.87
N VAL A 374 7.27 -0.99 -14.76
CA VAL A 374 5.85 -1.37 -14.76
C VAL A 374 5.05 -0.46 -13.83
N ARG A 375 4.02 0.18 -14.38
CA ARG A 375 3.04 0.99 -13.68
C ARG A 375 1.73 0.24 -13.56
N ARG A 376 0.94 0.57 -12.54
CA ARG A 376 -0.41 0.08 -12.32
C ARG A 376 -1.36 1.25 -12.20
N VAL A 377 -2.47 1.15 -12.90
CA VAL A 377 -3.67 1.95 -12.62
C VAL A 377 -4.78 1.02 -12.14
N GLU A 378 -5.55 1.50 -11.19
CA GLU A 378 -6.83 0.89 -10.81
C GLU A 378 -7.95 1.88 -11.09
N ALA A 379 -9.09 1.34 -11.51
CA ALA A 379 -10.26 2.13 -11.84
C ALA A 379 -11.55 1.37 -11.55
N VAL A 380 -12.64 2.10 -11.52
CA VAL A 380 -14.00 1.58 -11.35
C VAL A 380 -14.89 2.10 -12.47
N THR A 381 -15.90 1.30 -12.85
CA THR A 381 -16.91 1.69 -13.85
C THR A 381 -18.33 1.58 -13.28
N GLY A 382 -19.31 2.12 -14.01
CA GLY A 382 -20.73 1.85 -13.80
C GLY A 382 -21.20 2.04 -12.35
N ARG A 383 -21.73 0.96 -11.74
CA ARG A 383 -22.27 0.98 -10.37
C ARG A 383 -21.20 1.32 -9.32
N ALA A 384 -20.01 0.74 -9.44
CA ALA A 384 -18.91 0.99 -8.52
C ALA A 384 -18.43 2.45 -8.61
N ALA A 385 -18.33 3.02 -9.81
CA ALA A 385 -18.02 4.44 -9.99
C ALA A 385 -19.10 5.36 -9.38
N ARG A 386 -20.38 5.03 -9.58
CA ARG A 386 -21.50 5.76 -8.96
C ARG A 386 -21.42 5.73 -7.43
N GLN A 387 -21.12 4.56 -6.87
CA GLN A 387 -20.99 4.39 -5.42
C GLN A 387 -19.82 5.21 -4.87
N LEU A 388 -18.65 5.14 -5.51
CA LEU A 388 -17.47 5.93 -5.13
C LEU A 388 -17.78 7.43 -5.09
N ILE A 389 -18.50 7.94 -6.09
CA ILE A 389 -18.91 9.36 -6.13
C ILE A 389 -19.87 9.69 -5.00
N ALA A 390 -20.90 8.86 -4.78
CA ALA A 390 -21.86 9.08 -3.70
C ALA A 390 -21.17 9.09 -2.33
N GLU A 391 -20.23 8.19 -2.08
CA GLU A 391 -19.44 8.15 -0.85
C GLU A 391 -18.60 9.42 -0.65
N ARG A 392 -17.94 9.90 -1.72
CA ARG A 392 -17.15 11.14 -1.69
C ARG A 392 -18.01 12.39 -1.48
N LEU A 393 -19.16 12.50 -2.16
CA LEU A 393 -20.09 13.61 -1.96
C LEU A 393 -20.66 13.63 -0.55
N ASN A 394 -21.08 12.48 -0.02
CA ASN A 394 -21.55 12.36 1.36
C ASN A 394 -20.45 12.71 2.39
N LEU A 395 -19.18 12.42 2.10
CA LEU A 395 -18.06 12.87 2.93
C LEU A 395 -17.95 14.39 2.92
N LEU A 396 -17.98 15.03 1.75
CA LEU A 396 -17.92 16.48 1.61
C LEU A 396 -19.08 17.17 2.34
N ASP A 397 -20.32 16.68 2.17
CA ASP A 397 -21.50 17.21 2.84
C ASP A 397 -21.40 17.11 4.36
N ARG A 398 -20.88 15.99 4.88
CA ARG A 398 -20.65 15.84 6.33
C ARG A 398 -19.62 16.82 6.86
N LEU A 399 -18.50 17.01 6.15
CA LEU A 399 -17.45 17.96 6.56
C LEU A 399 -17.95 19.41 6.49
N ALA A 400 -18.66 19.76 5.43
CA ALA A 400 -19.34 21.05 5.28
C ALA A 400 -20.33 21.31 6.42
N GLY A 401 -21.14 20.31 6.78
CA GLY A 401 -22.05 20.35 7.93
C GLY A 401 -21.34 20.53 9.27
N GLN A 402 -20.19 19.86 9.49
CA GLN A 402 -19.38 20.05 10.71
C GLN A 402 -18.84 21.47 10.84
N LEU A 403 -18.46 22.10 9.72
CA LEU A 403 -17.93 23.46 9.70
C LEU A 403 -18.99 24.55 9.53
N ASN A 404 -20.26 24.16 9.34
CA ASN A 404 -21.40 25.04 9.07
C ASN A 404 -21.18 25.99 7.87
N VAL A 405 -20.60 25.47 6.78
CA VAL A 405 -20.38 26.20 5.52
C VAL A 405 -20.87 25.37 4.34
N PRO A 406 -21.20 25.97 3.18
CA PRO A 406 -21.43 25.18 1.97
C PRO A 406 -20.15 24.48 1.50
N VAL A 407 -20.29 23.36 0.76
CA VAL A 407 -19.15 22.59 0.23
C VAL A 407 -18.19 23.46 -0.60
N SER A 408 -18.71 24.44 -1.34
CA SER A 408 -17.91 25.39 -2.13
C SER A 408 -16.98 26.27 -1.30
N GLU A 409 -17.26 26.45 -0.02
CA GLU A 409 -16.44 27.27 0.90
C GLU A 409 -15.58 26.41 1.84
N LEU A 410 -15.70 25.08 1.76
CA LEU A 410 -15.09 24.13 2.69
C LEU A 410 -13.58 24.34 2.80
N GLU A 411 -12.87 24.46 1.67
CA GLU A 411 -11.42 24.69 1.63
C GLU A 411 -11.04 25.99 2.34
N SER A 412 -11.65 27.11 1.95
CA SER A 412 -11.40 28.41 2.57
C SER A 412 -11.70 28.42 4.08
N ARG A 413 -12.72 27.67 4.53
CA ARG A 413 -13.04 27.55 5.94
C ARG A 413 -12.00 26.73 6.70
N VAL A 414 -11.47 25.67 6.10
CA VAL A 414 -10.37 24.88 6.68
C VAL A 414 -9.12 25.76 6.83
N GLU A 415 -8.75 26.53 5.81
CA GLU A 415 -7.61 27.46 5.88
C GLU A 415 -7.81 28.52 6.97
N ALA A 416 -9.00 29.11 7.06
CA ALA A 416 -9.35 30.07 8.10
C ALA A 416 -9.22 29.45 9.50
N LEU A 417 -9.72 28.22 9.70
CA LEU A 417 -9.60 27.51 10.98
C LEU A 417 -8.15 27.22 11.36
N GLN A 418 -7.31 26.82 10.41
CA GLN A 418 -5.87 26.63 10.66
C GLN A 418 -5.18 27.95 11.05
N ALA A 419 -5.54 29.06 10.39
CA ALA A 419 -5.03 30.38 10.74
C ALA A 419 -5.51 30.85 12.12
N GLU A 420 -6.81 30.66 12.43
CA GLU A 420 -7.39 30.94 13.74
C GLU A 420 -6.71 30.13 14.85
N GLN A 421 -6.46 28.84 14.62
CA GLN A 421 -5.75 27.96 15.56
C GLN A 421 -4.34 28.47 15.84
N LYS A 422 -3.58 28.82 14.80
CA LYS A 422 -2.22 29.38 14.95
C LYS A 422 -2.23 30.72 15.70
N ALA A 423 -3.21 31.58 15.42
CA ALA A 423 -3.36 32.86 16.09
C ALA A 423 -3.82 32.71 17.56
N ALA A 424 -4.66 31.73 17.86
CA ALA A 424 -5.05 31.39 19.23
C ALA A 424 -3.85 30.86 20.02
N GLN A 425 -3.05 29.96 19.45
CA GLN A 425 -1.85 29.42 20.07
C GLN A 425 -0.85 30.54 20.44
N LYS A 426 -0.60 31.47 19.51
CA LYS A 426 0.26 32.64 19.77
C LYS A 426 -0.29 33.55 20.87
N ARG A 427 -1.61 33.73 20.94
CA ARG A 427 -2.26 34.50 22.02
C ARG A 427 -2.09 33.81 23.38
N VAL A 428 -2.19 32.49 23.44
CA VAL A 428 -1.96 31.71 24.66
C VAL A 428 -0.52 31.92 25.16
N GLU A 429 0.47 31.80 24.28
CA GLU A 429 1.88 32.03 24.62
C GLU A 429 2.11 33.47 25.14
N GLN A 430 1.54 34.48 24.47
CA GLN A 430 1.64 35.87 24.90
C GLN A 430 0.96 36.11 26.27
N MET A 431 -0.19 35.48 26.52
CA MET A 431 -0.88 35.56 27.81
C MET A 431 -0.07 34.90 28.92
N GLN A 432 0.54 33.73 28.65
CA GLN A 432 1.44 33.06 29.59
C GLN A 432 2.65 33.93 29.93
N GLN A 433 3.28 34.56 28.93
CA GLN A 433 4.39 35.50 29.15
C GLN A 433 3.98 36.71 30.00
N LYS A 434 2.80 37.29 29.75
CA LYS A 434 2.27 38.41 30.54
C LYS A 434 1.95 38.00 31.97
N LEU A 435 1.34 36.82 32.16
CA LEU A 435 1.03 36.28 33.48
C LEU A 435 2.31 36.04 34.29
N ALA A 436 3.32 35.44 33.67
CA ALA A 436 4.65 35.26 34.25
C ALA A 436 5.26 36.60 34.67
N ALA A 437 5.23 37.61 33.80
CA ALA A 437 5.74 38.95 34.13
C ALA A 437 4.99 39.59 35.32
N PHE A 438 3.66 39.48 35.38
CA PHE A 438 2.87 40.01 36.49
C PHE A 438 3.13 39.28 37.82
N GLN A 439 3.23 37.94 37.78
CA GLN A 439 3.63 37.14 38.94
C GLN A 439 5.01 37.59 39.45
N PHE A 440 5.96 37.82 38.55
CA PHE A 440 7.30 38.28 38.90
C PHE A 440 7.31 39.59 39.69
N ASP A 441 6.53 40.61 39.27
CA ASP A 441 6.48 41.89 39.98
C ASP A 441 5.93 41.73 41.41
N SER A 442 4.91 40.89 41.59
CA SER A 442 4.34 40.58 42.91
C SER A 442 5.31 39.80 43.81
N ILE A 443 6.11 38.92 43.21
CA ILE A 443 7.10 38.10 43.88
C ILE A 443 8.31 38.97 44.25
N LEU A 444 8.76 39.88 43.38
CA LEU A 444 9.86 40.80 43.64
C LEU A 444 9.60 41.66 44.88
N ALA A 445 8.34 42.03 45.14
CA ALA A 445 7.93 42.74 46.37
C ALA A 445 8.12 41.93 47.67
N GLN A 446 8.29 40.60 47.57
CA GLN A 446 8.56 39.70 48.71
C GLN A 446 10.06 39.53 49.00
N THR A 447 10.92 40.31 48.33
CA THR A 447 12.37 40.29 48.59
C THR A 447 12.66 40.65 50.04
N THR A 448 13.38 39.78 50.74
CA THR A 448 13.83 39.97 52.13
C THR A 448 15.33 40.25 52.19
N GLU A 449 15.85 40.65 53.34
CA GLU A 449 17.28 40.88 53.53
C GLU A 449 17.85 39.93 54.58
N VAL A 450 18.92 39.22 54.23
CA VAL A 450 19.62 38.26 55.09
C VAL A 450 21.08 38.65 55.15
N LYS A 451 21.56 39.09 56.33
CA LYS A 451 22.95 39.56 56.55
C LYS A 451 23.46 40.55 55.47
N GLY A 452 22.65 41.52 55.07
CA GLY A 452 23.05 42.50 54.05
C GLY A 452 22.92 42.02 52.60
N VAL A 453 22.26 40.90 52.35
CA VAL A 453 22.02 40.34 51.01
C VAL A 453 20.52 40.27 50.75
N LYS A 454 20.07 40.85 49.63
CA LYS A 454 18.69 40.72 49.17
C LYS A 454 18.42 39.29 48.73
N LEU A 455 17.37 38.69 49.25
CA LEU A 455 16.95 37.32 49.00
C LEU A 455 15.53 37.28 48.48
N LEU A 456 15.34 36.62 47.34
CA LEU A 456 14.02 36.25 46.85
C LEU A 456 13.84 34.73 46.85
N THR A 457 12.82 34.24 47.54
CA THR A 457 12.43 32.82 47.56
C THR A 457 10.96 32.70 47.21
N ALA A 458 10.63 32.05 46.10
CA ALA A 458 9.24 31.92 45.68
C ALA A 458 8.95 30.67 44.85
N GLN A 459 7.76 30.12 45.05
CA GLN A 459 7.13 29.20 44.10
C GLN A 459 6.34 30.03 43.07
N VAL A 460 6.51 29.69 41.80
CA VAL A 460 5.83 30.32 40.66
C VAL A 460 5.09 29.24 39.88
N ASP A 461 3.77 29.31 39.90
CA ASP A 461 2.93 28.32 39.23
C ASP A 461 2.70 28.69 37.76
N GLY A 462 2.66 27.66 36.90
CA GLY A 462 2.31 27.80 35.48
C GLY A 462 3.43 28.35 34.59
N VAL A 463 4.68 28.30 35.07
CA VAL A 463 5.86 28.77 34.34
C VAL A 463 6.80 27.59 34.08
N ASP A 464 7.36 27.52 32.88
CA ASP A 464 8.37 26.54 32.51
C ASP A 464 9.78 26.96 32.99
N VAL A 465 10.78 26.13 32.68
CA VAL A 465 12.16 26.36 33.11
C VAL A 465 12.73 27.67 32.55
N ASP A 466 12.40 27.98 31.29
CA ASP A 466 12.91 29.16 30.62
C ASP A 466 12.27 30.42 31.18
N GLY A 467 10.98 30.40 31.50
CA GLY A 467 10.31 31.46 32.22
C GLY A 467 10.89 31.70 33.62
N LEU A 468 11.18 30.65 34.40
CA LEU A 468 11.86 30.78 35.69
C LEU A 468 13.25 31.40 35.56
N ARG A 469 14.01 31.01 34.53
CA ARG A 469 15.34 31.57 34.25
C ARG A 469 15.27 33.06 33.93
N GLN A 470 14.32 33.46 33.08
CA GLN A 470 14.09 34.87 32.76
C GLN A 470 13.68 35.69 33.99
N MET A 471 12.87 35.12 34.89
CA MET A 471 12.54 35.76 36.18
C MET A 471 13.78 35.92 37.07
N ALA A 472 14.62 34.88 37.17
CA ALA A 472 15.82 34.94 37.99
C ALA A 472 16.84 35.96 37.44
N ASP A 473 16.95 36.08 36.11
CA ASP A 473 17.72 37.12 35.43
C ASP A 473 17.19 38.53 35.74
N ARG A 474 15.87 38.74 35.57
CA ARG A 474 15.23 40.02 35.91
C ARG A 474 15.42 40.41 37.37
N PHE A 475 15.44 39.45 38.29
CA PHE A 475 15.71 39.75 39.70
C PHE A 475 17.12 40.32 39.86
N ARG A 476 18.14 39.67 39.28
CA ARG A 476 19.54 40.14 39.34
C ARG A 476 19.68 41.56 38.78
N ASP A 477 19.01 41.84 37.67
CA ASP A 477 19.03 43.16 37.02
C ASP A 477 18.38 44.25 37.89
N ASN A 478 17.33 43.92 38.65
CA ASN A 478 16.61 44.89 39.47
C ASN A 478 17.27 45.19 40.83
N VAL A 479 17.88 44.18 41.48
CA VAL A 479 18.30 44.33 42.89
C VAL A 479 19.73 44.82 43.07
N GLY A 480 20.56 44.75 42.02
CA GLY A 480 21.98 45.12 42.00
C GLY A 480 22.89 44.11 42.71
N SER A 481 22.57 43.76 43.96
CA SER A 481 23.24 42.74 44.76
C SER A 481 22.19 41.88 45.49
N GLY A 482 22.15 40.58 45.19
CA GLY A 482 21.16 39.68 45.74
C GLY A 482 21.21 38.25 45.20
N THR A 483 20.41 37.37 45.78
CA THR A 483 20.22 35.99 45.34
C THR A 483 18.74 35.63 45.26
N ALA A 484 18.35 34.91 44.21
CA ALA A 484 16.99 34.41 44.01
C ALA A 484 16.99 32.89 43.92
N VAL A 485 16.01 32.26 44.57
CA VAL A 485 15.67 30.83 44.45
C VAL A 485 14.21 30.74 44.07
N LEU A 486 13.96 30.47 42.79
CA LEU A 486 12.62 30.34 42.23
C LEU A 486 12.33 28.88 41.92
N ALA A 487 11.09 28.45 42.14
CA ALA A 487 10.67 27.08 41.90
C ALA A 487 9.33 27.00 41.16
N THR A 488 9.13 25.96 40.35
CA THR A 488 7.86 25.64 39.67
C THR A 488 7.62 24.13 39.78
N VAL A 489 6.37 23.71 39.58
CA VAL A 489 6.03 22.29 39.42
C VAL A 489 5.60 22.07 37.97
N ASN A 490 6.33 21.21 37.26
CA ASN A 490 6.01 20.85 35.88
C ASN A 490 5.85 19.33 35.78
N ASN A 491 4.67 18.86 35.36
CA ASN A 491 4.31 17.43 35.33
C ASN A 491 4.62 16.72 36.66
N ASP A 492 4.15 17.29 37.77
CA ASP A 492 4.36 16.84 39.17
C ASP A 492 5.82 16.82 39.65
N LYS A 493 6.76 17.34 38.86
CA LYS A 493 8.18 17.42 39.23
C LYS A 493 8.55 18.84 39.63
N PRO A 494 9.10 19.05 40.84
CA PRO A 494 9.61 20.34 41.24
C PRO A 494 10.89 20.67 40.46
N ILE A 495 10.99 21.90 39.98
CA ILE A 495 12.17 22.44 39.29
C ILE A 495 12.57 23.74 39.98
N PHE A 496 13.86 23.93 40.20
CA PHE A 496 14.45 25.11 40.84
C PHE A 496 15.40 25.82 39.89
N ILE A 497 15.37 27.15 39.92
CA ILE A 497 16.40 28.03 39.38
C ILE A 497 16.95 28.88 40.52
N VAL A 498 18.27 28.89 40.66
CA VAL A 498 19.00 29.75 41.59
C VAL A 498 19.85 30.73 40.81
N ALA A 499 19.72 32.01 41.09
CA ALA A 499 20.52 33.07 40.50
C ALA A 499 21.21 33.89 41.60
N VAL A 500 22.51 34.11 41.45
CA VAL A 500 23.34 34.87 42.40
C VAL A 500 24.04 36.01 41.64
N THR A 501 24.02 37.23 42.18
CA THR A 501 24.78 38.35 41.61
C THR A 501 26.29 38.15 41.80
N LYS A 502 27.09 38.64 40.84
CA LYS A 502 28.54 38.33 40.77
C LYS A 502 29.34 38.80 42.00
N ASP A 503 28.90 39.87 42.66
CA ASP A 503 29.54 40.44 43.85
C ASP A 503 29.42 39.54 45.09
N LEU A 504 28.42 38.65 45.14
CA LEU A 504 28.20 37.73 46.24
C LEU A 504 29.00 36.43 46.12
N ILE A 505 29.50 36.11 44.93
CA ILE A 505 30.27 34.88 44.68
C ILE A 505 31.59 34.87 45.45
N PRO A 506 32.41 35.96 45.44
CA PRO A 506 33.60 36.05 46.30
C PRO A 506 33.28 36.04 47.79
N ARG A 507 32.06 36.44 48.19
CA ARG A 507 31.57 36.43 49.58
C ARG A 507 31.10 35.05 50.04
N GLY A 508 31.22 34.02 49.19
CA GLY A 508 30.96 32.62 49.52
C GLY A 508 29.62 32.08 49.03
N ILE A 509 28.75 32.91 48.45
CA ILE A 509 27.43 32.48 47.94
C ILE A 509 27.57 31.94 46.52
N LYS A 510 27.25 30.67 46.30
CA LYS A 510 27.29 30.03 44.96
C LYS A 510 25.95 29.38 44.63
N ALA A 511 25.41 29.69 43.45
CA ALA A 511 24.13 29.15 43.00
C ALA A 511 24.09 27.62 42.97
N GLY A 512 25.18 27.00 42.50
CA GLY A 512 25.31 25.54 42.45
C GLY A 512 25.27 24.85 43.82
N ASP A 513 25.77 25.51 44.87
CA ASP A 513 25.75 24.93 46.23
C ASP A 513 24.34 25.02 46.82
N ILE A 514 23.67 26.17 46.68
CA ILE A 514 22.30 26.40 47.15
C ILE A 514 21.33 25.45 46.45
N VAL A 515 21.38 25.34 45.12
CA VAL A 515 20.42 24.53 44.37
C VAL A 515 20.53 23.05 44.72
N ARG A 516 21.75 22.57 45.00
CA ARG A 516 21.99 21.17 45.39
C ARG A 516 21.41 20.87 46.77
N ASP A 517 21.50 21.80 47.71
CA ASP A 517 20.98 21.59 49.06
C ASP A 517 19.44 21.70 49.10
N VAL A 518 18.85 22.60 48.32
CA VAL A 518 17.39 22.70 48.15
C VAL A 518 16.84 21.48 47.41
N ALA A 519 17.51 21.02 46.35
CA ALA A 519 17.06 19.85 45.57
C ALA A 519 17.07 18.54 46.38
N LYS A 520 17.98 18.38 47.35
CA LYS A 520 17.99 17.19 48.22
C LYS A 520 16.70 17.02 49.01
N VAL A 521 16.09 18.13 49.45
CA VAL A 521 14.85 18.12 50.25
C VAL A 521 13.71 17.48 49.47
N VAL A 522 13.62 17.77 48.16
CA VAL A 522 12.61 17.20 47.24
C VAL A 522 13.05 15.88 46.57
N GLY A 523 14.08 15.22 47.09
CA GLY A 523 14.60 13.96 46.54
C GLY A 523 15.24 14.09 45.14
N GLY A 524 15.82 15.25 44.88
CA GLY A 524 16.34 15.68 43.59
C GLY A 524 17.84 15.97 43.54
N GLY A 525 18.28 16.48 42.40
CA GLY A 525 19.67 16.86 42.16
C GLY A 525 19.79 17.90 41.05
N GLY A 526 20.90 18.61 41.05
CA GLY A 526 21.18 19.63 40.04
C GLY A 526 22.53 20.29 40.23
N GLY A 527 22.78 21.29 39.41
CA GLY A 527 24.05 21.99 39.36
C GLY A 527 24.03 23.15 38.37
N GLY A 528 25.17 23.80 38.24
CA GLY A 528 25.32 24.93 37.35
C GLY A 528 26.54 25.76 37.69
N ARG A 529 26.58 26.95 37.12
CA ARG A 529 27.66 27.91 37.34
C ARG A 529 27.49 28.59 38.71
N PRO A 530 28.55 29.22 39.25
CA PRO A 530 28.46 29.94 40.52
C PRO A 530 27.39 31.06 40.55
N ASP A 531 27.05 31.63 39.39
CA ASP A 531 26.09 32.73 39.23
C ASP A 531 24.66 32.27 38.87
N MET A 532 24.50 31.04 38.36
CA MET A 532 23.20 30.50 37.94
C MET A 532 23.24 28.96 37.95
N ALA A 533 22.26 28.34 38.62
CA ALA A 533 22.15 26.89 38.68
C ALA A 533 20.71 26.40 38.64
N GLN A 534 20.53 25.15 38.23
CA GLN A 534 19.23 24.53 38.05
C GLN A 534 19.21 23.15 38.69
N ALA A 535 18.07 22.77 39.26
CA ALA A 535 17.84 21.40 39.73
C ALA A 535 16.40 20.96 39.50
N GLY A 536 16.18 19.65 39.48
CA GLY A 536 14.87 19.04 39.53
C GLY A 536 14.76 18.06 40.70
N GLY A 537 13.53 17.75 41.10
CA GLY A 537 13.24 16.75 42.13
C GLY A 537 12.07 15.84 41.80
N LYS A 538 11.67 15.05 42.79
CA LYS A 538 10.61 14.03 42.66
C LYS A 538 9.38 14.32 43.53
N ASP A 539 9.56 15.07 44.62
CA ASP A 539 8.52 15.30 45.62
C ASP A 539 8.13 16.79 45.67
N ALA A 540 7.07 17.15 44.94
CA ALA A 540 6.54 18.51 44.90
C ALA A 540 5.94 18.95 46.25
N ALA A 541 5.49 18.04 47.11
CA ALA A 541 4.88 18.40 48.40
C ALA A 541 5.89 19.03 49.38
N LYS A 542 7.18 18.76 49.17
CA LYS A 542 8.29 19.31 49.98
C LYS A 542 8.85 20.62 49.46
N LEU A 543 8.28 21.19 48.41
CA LEU A 543 8.74 22.47 47.86
C LEU A 543 8.74 23.61 48.90
N PRO A 544 7.69 23.78 49.75
CA PRO A 544 7.70 24.82 50.78
C PRO A 544 8.82 24.64 51.80
N GLU A 545 9.10 23.39 52.20
CA GLU A 545 10.21 23.04 53.11
C GLU A 545 11.57 23.38 52.47
N ALA A 546 11.73 23.04 51.19
CA ALA A 546 12.95 23.29 50.44
C ALA A 546 13.25 24.79 50.29
N LEU A 547 12.22 25.61 50.02
CA LEU A 547 12.36 27.06 49.93
C LEU A 547 12.63 27.72 51.30
N ALA A 548 12.03 27.21 52.38
CA ALA A 548 12.24 27.71 53.74
C ALA A 548 13.68 27.49 54.26
N LEU A 549 14.43 26.56 53.68
CA LEU A 549 15.83 26.28 54.02
C LEU A 549 16.79 27.39 53.53
N VAL A 550 16.41 28.12 52.47
CA VAL A 550 17.30 29.01 51.72
C VAL A 550 17.93 30.14 52.57
N PRO A 551 17.20 30.86 53.45
CA PRO A 551 17.80 31.90 54.28
C PRO A 551 18.97 31.38 55.14
N SER A 552 18.80 30.22 55.79
CA SER A 552 19.83 29.59 56.61
C SER A 552 21.07 29.18 55.81
N LEU A 553 20.90 28.75 54.56
CA LEU A 553 22.02 28.43 53.67
C LEU A 553 22.84 29.68 53.33
N ILE A 554 22.18 30.80 53.09
CA ILE A 554 22.83 32.08 52.80
C ILE A 554 23.57 32.59 54.04
N GLU A 555 22.96 32.51 55.22
CA GLU A 555 23.62 32.89 56.47
C GLU A 555 24.89 32.07 56.74
N LYS A 556 24.87 30.78 56.43
CA LYS A 556 26.02 29.89 56.60
C LYS A 556 27.13 30.15 55.58
N ALA A 557 26.76 30.55 54.36
CA ALA A 557 27.69 30.88 53.29
C ALA A 557 28.43 32.20 53.55
N LEU A 558 27.75 33.18 54.16
CA LEU A 558 28.31 34.47 54.59
C LEU A 558 29.01 34.30 55.96
N LYS A 559 30.31 33.99 55.92
CA LYS A 559 31.19 33.97 57.10
C LYS A 559 31.76 35.35 57.42
#